data_AF-A0A923JXJ9-F1
#
_entry.id   AF-A0A923JXJ9-F1
#
_cell.length_a   1.000
_cell.length_b   1.000
_cell.length_c   1.000
_cell.angle_alpha   90.00
_cell.angle_beta   90.00
_cell.angle_gamma   90.00
#
_symmetry.space_group_name_H-M   'P 1'
#
loop_
_entity.id
_entity.type
_entity.pdbx_description
1 polymer ?
#
loop_
_entity_poly.entity_id
_entity_poly.type
_entity_poly.pdbx_seq_one_letter_code
_entity_poly.pdbx_strand_id
1 'polypeptide(L)'
;MDIELPRDEPIRFNRLRRKVYFYQYHYDRFHLFSRQRWGVRPVVYDWDDLVAEACSVYAPMGNGGLIESVMISVIKPGTEAVIDRLFFTHDIEQGKQYWALAQLFMQQGPEALPEFVHPPRDWNDDSQLSPIHCIAPKVQWPTDIDIESRTAPSAGANL
;
A
#
# COMPACT_ATOMS: atom_id res chain seq x y z
N MET A 1 -15.29 -12.33 19.28
CA MET A 1 -15.08 -12.99 17.96
C MET A 1 -14.83 -11.83 17.04
N ASP A 2 -13.59 -11.38 16.96
CA ASP A 2 -13.29 -10.03 16.50
C ASP A 2 -12.73 -10.15 15.08
N ILE A 3 -13.60 -9.88 14.11
CA ILE A 3 -13.22 -9.65 12.72
C ILE A 3 -12.75 -8.20 12.69
N GLU A 4 -11.47 -8.00 12.94
CA GLU A 4 -10.92 -6.67 13.04
C GLU A 4 -10.25 -6.30 11.72
N LEU A 5 -10.90 -5.42 10.96
CA LEU A 5 -10.31 -4.81 9.78
C LEU A 5 -9.25 -3.80 10.25
N PRO A 6 -7.99 -3.89 9.78
CA PRO A 6 -7.00 -2.88 10.07
C PRO A 6 -7.51 -1.52 9.60
N ARG A 7 -7.18 -0.49 10.38
CA ARG A 7 -7.61 0.87 10.11
C ARG A 7 -7.25 1.34 8.70
N ASP A 8 -6.03 1.04 8.26
CA ASP A 8 -5.48 1.45 6.97
C ASP A 8 -4.55 0.37 6.41
N GLU A 9 -4.29 0.44 5.10
CA GLU A 9 -3.33 -0.40 4.37
C GLU A 9 -2.10 0.44 3.95
N PRO A 10 -1.25 0.87 4.91
CA PRO A 10 -0.15 1.76 4.58
C PRO A 10 0.88 1.12 3.65
N ILE A 11 1.47 1.97 2.82
CA ILE A 11 2.53 1.62 1.88
C ILE A 11 3.81 2.29 2.34
N ARG A 12 4.90 1.53 2.44
CA ARG A 12 6.23 2.06 2.77
C ARG A 12 7.16 1.93 1.58
N PHE A 13 7.87 2.99 1.27
CA PHE A 13 8.87 3.03 0.21
C PHE A 13 10.27 3.05 0.83
N ASN A 14 11.11 2.07 0.49
CA ASN A 14 12.52 2.09 0.86
C ASN A 14 13.38 2.29 -0.40
N ARG A 15 13.83 3.53 -0.59
CA ARG A 15 14.69 3.92 -1.70
C ARG A 15 16.01 3.17 -1.71
N LEU A 16 16.67 3.04 -0.56
CA LEU A 16 18.02 2.44 -0.45
C LEU A 16 18.02 0.97 -0.89
N ARG A 17 16.92 0.25 -0.62
CA ARG A 17 16.71 -1.13 -1.05
C ARG A 17 16.01 -1.25 -2.40
N ARG A 18 15.49 -0.16 -2.97
CA ARG A 18 14.55 -0.16 -4.11
C ARG A 18 13.36 -1.11 -3.91
N LYS A 19 12.79 -1.13 -2.71
CA LYS A 19 11.65 -2.02 -2.37
C LYS A 19 10.46 -1.25 -1.84
N VAL A 20 9.27 -1.80 -2.07
CA VAL A 20 8.01 -1.29 -1.54
C VAL A 20 7.34 -2.36 -0.70
N TYR A 21 6.84 -1.94 0.46
CA TYR A 21 6.18 -2.80 1.43
C TYR A 21 4.73 -2.38 1.51
N PHE A 22 3.82 -3.32 1.29
CA PHE A 22 2.37 -3.09 1.34
C PHE A 22 1.79 -3.80 2.53
N TYR A 23 0.96 -3.11 3.30
CA TYR A 23 0.19 -3.69 4.38
C TYR A 23 -1.18 -4.13 3.85
N GLN A 24 -1.22 -5.20 3.05
CA GLN A 24 -2.46 -5.65 2.41
C GLN A 24 -3.33 -6.41 3.41
N TYR A 25 -4.62 -6.11 3.46
CA TYR A 25 -5.61 -6.91 4.15
C TYR A 25 -6.34 -7.81 3.17
N HIS A 26 -6.21 -9.12 3.36
CA HIS A 26 -6.91 -10.07 2.51
C HIS A 26 -8.31 -10.35 3.08
N TYR A 27 -9.34 -10.22 2.25
CA TYR A 27 -10.70 -10.68 2.56
C TYR A 27 -11.16 -11.69 1.50
N ASP A 28 -11.51 -12.91 1.93
CA ASP A 28 -12.03 -13.94 1.03
C ASP A 28 -13.57 -13.88 1.04
N ARG A 29 -14.16 -13.39 -0.04
CA ARG A 29 -15.61 -13.20 -0.20
C ARG A 29 -16.41 -14.50 -0.07
N PHE A 30 -15.79 -15.66 -0.29
CA PHE A 30 -16.46 -16.96 -0.22
C PHE A 30 -16.26 -17.67 1.12
N HIS A 31 -15.17 -17.37 1.84
CA HIS A 31 -14.86 -18.00 3.13
C HIS A 31 -14.98 -17.02 4.28
N LEU A 32 -16.19 -16.52 4.53
CA LEU A 32 -16.55 -15.46 5.51
C LEU A 32 -16.07 -15.69 6.96
N PHE A 33 -15.61 -16.90 7.32
CA PHE A 33 -15.22 -17.27 8.69
C PHE A 33 -13.81 -17.86 8.82
N SER A 34 -12.98 -17.84 7.76
CA SER A 34 -11.65 -18.45 7.81
C SER A 34 -10.59 -17.46 8.32
N ARG A 35 -10.18 -17.60 9.58
CA ARG A 35 -9.08 -16.84 10.21
C ARG A 35 -7.72 -16.96 9.50
N GLN A 36 -7.49 -18.02 8.70
CA GLN A 36 -6.25 -18.18 7.94
C GLN A 36 -6.26 -17.43 6.61
N ARG A 37 -7.45 -17.12 6.08
CA ARG A 37 -7.67 -16.48 4.78
C ARG A 37 -8.09 -15.01 4.90
N TRP A 38 -8.39 -14.58 6.12
CA TRP A 38 -8.71 -13.22 6.53
C TRP A 38 -7.60 -12.70 7.42
N GLY A 39 -7.04 -11.53 7.09
CA GLY A 39 -5.98 -10.93 7.90
C GLY A 39 -4.97 -10.14 7.08
N VAL A 40 -4.12 -9.43 7.81
CA VAL A 40 -3.02 -8.65 7.25
C VAL A 40 -1.95 -9.59 6.71
N ARG A 41 -1.60 -9.41 5.44
CA ARG A 41 -0.45 -10.03 4.79
C ARG A 41 0.44 -8.92 4.25
N PRO A 42 1.48 -8.55 4.99
CA PRO A 42 2.44 -7.60 4.48
C PRO A 42 3.23 -8.28 3.36
N VAL A 43 3.23 -7.65 2.19
CA VAL A 43 3.92 -8.13 1.00
C VAL A 43 5.00 -7.15 0.60
N VAL A 44 6.08 -7.68 0.01
CA VAL A 44 7.27 -6.91 -0.37
C VAL A 44 7.55 -7.16 -1.83
N TYR A 45 7.70 -6.08 -2.59
CA TYR A 45 8.01 -6.14 -4.01
C TYR A 45 9.17 -5.21 -4.35
N ASP A 46 9.93 -5.59 -5.37
CA ASP A 46 10.96 -4.73 -5.93
C ASP A 46 10.30 -3.58 -6.69
N TRP A 47 10.82 -2.37 -6.53
CA TRP A 47 10.26 -1.15 -7.11
C TRP A 47 10.22 -1.19 -8.64
N ASP A 48 11.21 -1.83 -9.24
CA ASP A 48 11.37 -1.92 -10.69
C ASP A 48 10.28 -2.78 -11.36
N ASP A 49 9.59 -3.59 -10.57
CA ASP A 49 8.49 -4.45 -11.03
C ASP A 49 7.11 -3.79 -10.86
N LEU A 50 7.04 -2.58 -10.31
CA LEU A 50 5.77 -1.92 -9.99
C LEU A 50 5.35 -0.91 -11.05
N VAL A 51 4.08 -1.00 -11.46
CA VAL A 51 3.46 -0.06 -12.40
C VAL A 51 2.10 0.39 -11.86
N ALA A 52 1.84 1.70 -11.87
CA ALA A 52 0.52 2.22 -11.58
C ALA A 52 -0.42 2.07 -12.79
N GLU A 53 -1.53 1.38 -12.60
CA GLU A 53 -2.57 1.10 -13.58
C GLU A 53 -3.84 1.89 -13.20
N ALA A 54 -4.32 2.75 -14.10
CA ALA A 54 -5.62 3.41 -13.94
C ALA A 54 -6.74 2.46 -14.38
N CYS A 55 -7.58 2.05 -13.44
CA CYS A 55 -8.70 1.15 -13.67
C CYS A 55 -10.02 1.92 -13.55
N SER A 56 -10.83 1.86 -14.60
CA SER A 56 -12.18 2.41 -14.60
C SER A 56 -13.16 1.26 -14.79
N VAL A 57 -13.92 0.93 -13.73
CA VAL A 57 -14.84 -0.20 -13.71
C VAL A 57 -16.27 0.33 -13.62
N TYR A 58 -17.11 -0.10 -14.55
CA TYR A 58 -18.53 0.20 -14.51
C TYR A 58 -19.25 -0.78 -13.56
N ALA A 59 -19.75 -0.28 -12.43
CA ALA A 59 -20.44 -1.10 -11.44
C ALA A 59 -21.96 -0.82 -11.48
N PRO A 60 -22.81 -1.86 -11.63
CA PRO A 60 -24.26 -1.71 -11.62
C PRO A 60 -24.77 -1.51 -10.19
N MET A 61 -24.48 -0.37 -9.58
CA MET A 61 -24.97 -0.01 -8.24
C MET A 61 -26.19 0.91 -8.37
N GLY A 62 -27.34 0.41 -8.84
CA GLY A 62 -28.64 1.11 -8.86
C GLY A 62 -28.77 2.34 -9.79
N ASN A 63 -27.73 3.18 -9.87
CA ASN A 63 -27.63 4.44 -10.61
C ASN A 63 -26.38 4.49 -11.53
N GLY A 64 -25.81 3.34 -11.91
CA GLY A 64 -24.80 3.27 -12.99
C GLY A 64 -23.56 4.14 -12.79
N GLY A 65 -22.89 4.02 -11.63
CA GLY A 65 -21.68 4.78 -11.32
C GLY A 65 -20.42 4.19 -11.94
N LEU A 66 -19.60 5.04 -12.55
CA LEU A 66 -18.22 4.72 -12.91
C LEU A 66 -17.38 4.72 -11.63
N ILE A 67 -16.71 3.61 -11.34
CA ILE A 67 -15.74 3.53 -10.25
C ILE A 67 -14.36 3.65 -10.88
N GLU A 68 -13.75 4.81 -10.69
CA GLU A 68 -12.39 5.07 -11.10
C GLU A 68 -11.46 4.77 -9.93
N SER A 69 -10.35 4.09 -10.20
CA SER A 69 -9.37 3.73 -9.19
C SER A 69 -8.00 3.60 -9.83
N VAL A 70 -6.96 3.78 -9.02
CA VAL A 70 -5.60 3.43 -9.40
C VAL A 70 -5.20 2.20 -8.60
N MET A 71 -4.66 1.21 -9.30
CA MET A 71 -4.06 0.02 -8.73
C MET A 71 -2.56 0.03 -9.00
N ILE A 72 -1.77 -0.53 -8.10
CA ILE A 72 -0.36 -0.85 -8.36
C ILE A 72 -0.30 -2.30 -8.81
N SER A 73 0.05 -2.49 -10.07
CA SER A 73 0.24 -3.79 -10.69
C SER A 73 1.70 -4.22 -10.53
N VAL A 74 1.90 -5.42 -10.01
CA VAL A 74 3.22 -6.04 -9.85
C VAL A 74 3.47 -6.92 -11.07
N ILE A 75 4.49 -6.58 -11.85
CA ILE A 75 4.91 -7.32 -13.03
C ILE A 75 5.96 -8.35 -12.60
N LYS A 76 5.85 -9.58 -13.11
CA LYS A 76 6.88 -10.57 -12.84
C LYS A 76 8.17 -10.24 -13.60
N PRO A 77 9.34 -10.20 -12.94
CA PRO A 77 10.60 -9.88 -13.57
C PRO A 77 10.87 -10.75 -14.81
N GLY A 78 11.26 -10.11 -15.91
CA GLY A 78 11.55 -10.79 -17.18
C GLY A 78 10.32 -11.26 -17.96
N THR A 79 9.11 -10.89 -17.54
CA THR A 79 7.86 -11.13 -18.28
C THR A 79 6.97 -9.89 -18.26
N GLU A 80 5.97 -9.81 -19.14
CA GLU A 80 4.94 -8.75 -19.09
C GLU A 80 3.71 -9.19 -18.26
N ALA A 81 3.81 -10.28 -17.50
CA ALA A 81 2.70 -10.85 -16.75
C ALA A 81 2.52 -10.14 -15.41
N VAL A 82 1.31 -9.65 -15.14
CA VAL A 82 0.91 -9.11 -13.83
C VAL A 82 0.63 -10.26 -12.87
N ILE A 83 1.37 -10.32 -11.76
CA ILE A 83 1.25 -11.36 -10.73
C ILE A 83 0.41 -10.92 -9.54
N ASP A 84 0.31 -9.63 -9.28
CA ASP A 84 -0.53 -9.08 -8.22
C ASP A 84 -1.03 -7.68 -8.57
N ARG A 85 -2.16 -7.28 -7.98
CA ARG A 85 -2.72 -5.94 -8.09
C ARG A 85 -3.12 -5.43 -6.72
N LEU A 86 -2.53 -4.31 -6.32
CA LEU A 86 -2.69 -3.71 -5.01
C LEU A 86 -3.51 -2.44 -5.17
N PHE A 87 -4.48 -2.22 -4.30
CA PHE A 87 -5.26 -1.00 -4.33
C PHE A 87 -4.38 0.20 -3.93
N PHE A 88 -4.54 1.34 -4.62
CA PHE A 88 -3.78 2.56 -4.32
C PHE A 88 -4.69 3.73 -3.96
N THR A 89 -5.65 4.07 -4.82
CA THR A 89 -6.61 5.16 -4.53
C THR A 89 -7.88 5.05 -5.38
N HIS A 90 -8.95 5.70 -4.93
CA HIS A 90 -10.26 5.79 -5.61
C HIS A 90 -10.37 6.98 -6.58
N ASP A 91 -9.25 7.63 -6.93
CA ASP A 91 -9.23 8.78 -7.84
C ASP A 91 -8.01 8.68 -8.78
N ILE A 92 -8.25 8.78 -10.08
CA ILE A 92 -7.21 8.63 -11.10
C ILE A 92 -6.22 9.81 -11.08
N GLU A 93 -6.70 11.04 -10.93
CA GLU A 93 -5.84 12.23 -10.94
C GLU A 93 -4.98 12.30 -9.69
N GLN A 94 -5.58 12.05 -8.53
CA GLN A 94 -4.86 11.96 -7.26
C GLN A 94 -3.85 10.80 -7.29
N GLY A 95 -4.23 9.66 -7.87
CA GLY A 95 -3.34 8.51 -8.00
C GLY A 95 -2.14 8.77 -8.91
N LYS A 96 -2.34 9.48 -10.03
CA LYS A 96 -1.23 9.93 -10.90
C LYS A 96 -0.26 10.84 -10.14
N GLN A 97 -0.79 11.80 -9.38
CA GLN A 97 0.03 12.73 -8.59
C GLN A 97 0.85 11.98 -7.53
N TYR A 98 0.21 11.09 -6.77
CA TYR A 98 0.88 10.30 -5.75
C TYR A 98 1.92 9.34 -6.33
N TRP A 99 1.61 8.72 -7.47
CA TRP A 99 2.58 7.86 -8.16
C TRP A 99 3.79 8.66 -8.67
N ALA A 100 3.57 9.85 -9.24
CA ALA A 100 4.65 10.74 -9.65
C ALA A 100 5.54 11.16 -8.47
N LEU A 101 4.95 11.46 -7.31
CA LEU A 101 5.69 11.74 -6.07
C LEU A 101 6.49 10.52 -5.60
N ALA A 102 5.90 9.32 -5.64
CA ALA A 102 6.62 8.09 -5.32
C ALA A 102 7.81 7.85 -6.26
N GLN A 103 7.62 8.07 -7.57
CA GLN A 103 8.70 7.99 -8.56
C GLN A 103 9.81 9.00 -8.25
N LEU A 104 9.46 10.25 -7.96
CA LEU A 104 10.40 11.31 -7.62
C LEU A 104 11.21 10.98 -6.35
N PHE A 105 10.52 10.50 -5.31
CA PHE A 105 11.14 10.03 -4.08
C PHE A 105 12.12 8.88 -4.34
N MET A 106 11.74 7.89 -5.14
CA MET A 106 12.58 6.73 -5.43
C MET A 106 13.80 7.09 -6.30
N GLN A 107 13.68 8.10 -7.17
CA GLN A 107 14.78 8.55 -8.01
C GLN A 107 15.74 9.49 -7.25
N GLN A 108 15.22 10.58 -6.72
CA GLN A 108 16.03 11.70 -6.22
C GLN A 108 16.12 11.72 -4.69
N GLY A 109 15.15 11.12 -3.99
CA GLY A 109 15.09 11.07 -2.53
C GLY A 109 14.13 12.08 -1.91
N PRO A 110 14.13 12.19 -0.57
CA PRO A 110 13.21 13.06 0.16
C PRO A 110 13.42 14.55 -0.16
N GLU A 111 14.63 14.97 -0.54
CA GLU A 111 14.97 16.38 -0.82
C GLU A 111 14.27 16.92 -2.08
N ALA A 112 13.88 16.03 -3.00
CA ALA A 112 13.19 16.41 -4.23
C ALA A 112 11.67 16.50 -4.08
N LEU A 113 11.14 16.04 -2.94
CA LEU A 113 9.71 16.13 -2.70
C LEU A 113 9.31 17.59 -2.42
N PRO A 114 8.11 18.01 -2.87
CA PRO A 114 7.60 19.32 -2.51
C PRO A 114 7.46 19.44 -1.00
N GLU A 115 7.63 20.65 -0.48
CA GLU A 115 7.42 20.91 0.94
C GLU A 115 5.94 20.69 1.27
N PHE A 116 5.66 19.70 2.12
CA PHE A 116 4.32 19.42 2.57
C PHE A 116 3.94 20.40 3.67
N VAL A 117 2.88 21.17 3.45
CA VAL A 117 2.34 22.15 4.41
C VAL A 117 1.91 21.48 5.72
N HIS A 118 1.53 20.21 5.64
CA HIS A 118 1.12 19.42 6.79
C HIS A 118 2.16 18.36 7.12
N PRO A 119 2.45 18.15 8.41
CA PRO A 119 3.32 17.05 8.81
C PRO A 119 2.71 15.71 8.35
N PRO A 120 3.55 14.68 8.12
CA PRO A 120 3.06 13.34 7.81
C PRO A 120 2.04 12.91 8.88
N ARG A 121 0.86 12.48 8.43
CA ARG A 121 -0.17 11.97 9.33
C ARG A 121 0.38 10.75 10.07
N ASP A 122 0.32 10.76 11.40
CA ASP A 122 0.51 9.53 12.17
C ASP A 122 -0.75 8.67 12.02
N TRP A 123 -0.61 7.50 11.39
CA TRP A 123 -1.68 6.54 11.18
C TRP A 123 -2.29 6.01 12.49
N ASN A 124 -1.55 6.12 13.60
CA ASN A 124 -1.98 5.72 14.92
C ASN A 124 -2.49 6.87 15.80
N ASP A 125 -2.49 8.11 15.30
CA ASP A 125 -3.07 9.27 15.99
C ASP A 125 -4.59 9.30 15.80
N ASP A 126 -5.28 9.17 16.93
CA ASP A 126 -6.73 9.03 17.03
C ASP A 126 -7.45 10.40 17.08
N SER A 127 -6.70 11.50 17.13
CA SER A 127 -7.21 12.85 17.48
C SER A 127 -8.25 13.45 16.52
N GLN A 128 -8.29 13.00 15.25
CA GLN A 128 -9.17 13.54 14.20
C GLN A 128 -10.12 12.49 13.58
N LEU A 129 -10.22 11.30 14.17
CA LEU A 129 -10.97 10.19 13.60
C LEU A 129 -12.36 10.01 14.24
N SER A 130 -13.32 9.52 13.44
CA SER A 130 -14.64 9.13 13.94
C SER A 130 -14.51 8.03 15.01
N PRO A 131 -15.37 7.98 16.05
CA PRO A 131 -15.27 6.98 17.12
C PRO A 131 -15.21 5.51 16.65
N ILE A 132 -15.85 5.20 15.52
CA ILE A 132 -15.82 3.86 14.90
C ILE A 132 -14.40 3.50 14.41
N HIS A 133 -13.63 4.47 13.89
CA HIS A 133 -12.23 4.24 13.49
C HIS A 133 -11.31 4.03 14.70
N CYS A 134 -11.65 4.58 15.87
CA CYS A 134 -10.91 4.37 17.12
C CYS A 134 -11.03 2.93 17.65
N ILE A 135 -12.02 2.16 17.18
CA ILE A 135 -12.24 0.76 17.55
C ILE A 135 -11.49 -0.18 16.60
N ALA A 136 -11.15 0.27 15.39
CA ALA A 136 -10.36 -0.52 14.45
C ALA A 136 -8.93 -0.73 14.98
N PRO A 137 -8.36 -1.94 14.86
CA PRO A 137 -7.00 -2.22 15.30
C PRO A 137 -6.00 -1.36 14.55
N LYS A 138 -5.00 -0.91 15.32
CA LYS A 138 -3.86 -0.17 14.81
C LYS A 138 -3.03 -1.03 13.87
N VAL A 139 -2.39 -0.40 12.90
CA VAL A 139 -1.48 -1.08 11.97
C VAL A 139 -0.27 -1.59 12.74
N GLN A 140 0.01 -2.89 12.65
CA GLN A 140 1.15 -3.54 13.29
C GLN A 140 1.95 -4.34 12.25
N TRP A 141 3.06 -3.78 11.81
CA TRP A 141 3.98 -4.46 10.90
C TRP A 141 4.72 -5.59 11.62
N PRO A 142 4.92 -6.76 10.98
CA PRO A 142 5.79 -7.80 11.51
C PRO A 142 7.19 -7.24 11.75
N THR A 143 7.81 -7.62 12.86
CA THR A 143 9.08 -7.04 13.33
C THR A 143 10.17 -7.05 12.28
N ASP A 144 10.35 -8.16 11.56
CA ASP A 144 11.39 -8.30 10.54
C ASP A 144 11.17 -7.31 9.37
N ILE A 145 9.91 -7.15 8.93
CA ILE A 145 9.54 -6.21 7.87
C ILE A 145 9.63 -4.76 8.36
N ASP A 146 9.25 -4.48 9.61
CA ASP A 146 9.39 -3.15 10.19
C ASP A 146 10.86 -2.71 10.19
N ILE A 147 11.76 -3.62 10.56
CA ILE A 147 13.20 -3.37 10.53
C ILE A 147 13.71 -3.23 9.09
N GLU A 148 13.38 -4.16 8.19
CA GLU A 148 13.86 -4.12 6.80
C GLU A 148 13.39 -2.85 6.08
N SER A 149 12.12 -2.47 6.26
CA SER A 149 11.54 -1.30 5.62
C SER A 149 12.19 0.01 6.05
N ARG A 150 12.75 0.08 7.27
CA ARG A 150 13.36 1.29 7.85
C ARG A 150 14.87 1.33 7.76
N THR A 151 15.52 0.24 7.35
CA THR A 151 16.98 0.13 7.33
C THR A 151 17.54 0.07 5.92
N ALA A 152 18.78 0.55 5.78
CA ALA A 152 19.57 0.35 4.56
C ALA A 152 19.91 -1.15 4.37
N PRO A 153 20.25 -1.60 3.16
CA PRO A 153 20.85 -2.91 2.96
C PRO A 153 22.10 -3.01 3.84
N SER A 154 22.16 -3.99 4.75
CA SER A 154 23.38 -4.25 5.50
C SER A 154 24.44 -4.74 4.51
N ALA A 155 25.54 -4.00 4.37
CA ALA A 155 26.70 -4.45 3.63
C ALA A 155 27.33 -5.65 4.36
N GLY A 156 26.83 -6.86 4.12
CA GLY A 156 27.30 -8.03 4.87
C GLY A 156 26.52 -9.30 4.58
N ALA A 157 26.77 -9.91 3.42
CA ALA A 157 26.76 -11.36 3.18
C ALA A 157 27.25 -11.65 1.75
N ASN A 158 28.49 -11.28 1.46
CA ASN A 158 29.26 -11.88 0.37
C ASN A 158 30.51 -12.50 1.01
N LEU A 159 30.41 -13.78 1.38
CA LEU A 159 31.52 -14.72 1.53
C LEU A 159 31.07 -16.06 0.96
#